data_AF-A0A3D4Z4U0-F1
#
_entry.id   AF-A0A3D4Z4U0-F1
#
_cell.length_a   1.000
_cell.length_b   1.000
_cell.length_c   1.000
_cell.angle_alpha   90.00
_cell.angle_beta   90.00
_cell.angle_gamma   90.00
#
_symmetry.space_group_name_H-M   'P 1'
#
loop_
_entity.id
_entity.type
_entity.pdbx_description
1 polymer ?
#
loop_
_entity_poly.entity_id
_entity_poly.type
_entity_poly.pdbx_seq_one_letter_code
_entity_poly.pdbx_strand_id
1 'polypeptide(L)'
;MSQPFKSYPYRPQRYHAWDVFETSPRVIFSDPQGQEQTFPLLNFSEQGLCLESPQPILHLKSGDFLRSIQVLFSDKVMFRGDAKVKHATFHKASEKWLYGLRLIEGKLPISEIFQLREQMQDRALVVERLTRIQRAPRRERDFLDSFDIQASFTWQDRKVPVQIENVSEFGFGFSLDAMADVELFAGGILQPDVVLEEFVFSVDGKCLFQGRVRVIHACKEKFLFKVGAFCLDGLSVSFSDFEAAAKLREAKKGLVLFLEKAEQSEKIHPEFKIALNDFRYFLESMKDYLDRSQKQIDTLPEKEKQEFAIQALMSFSENLLVKHMRDLMRKL
;
A
#
# COMPACT_ATOMS: atom_id res chain seq x y z
N MET A 1 8.57 -23.61 35.78
CA MET A 1 7.19 -23.49 35.28
C MET A 1 7.26 -22.99 33.85
N SER A 2 7.17 -23.90 32.88
CA SER A 2 7.19 -23.62 31.44
C SER A 2 5.84 -23.04 31.00
N GLN A 3 5.84 -21.84 30.42
CA GLN A 3 4.64 -21.27 29.81
C GLN A 3 4.20 -22.16 28.62
N PRO A 4 2.88 -22.36 28.42
CA PRO A 4 2.39 -23.11 27.28
C PRO A 4 2.64 -22.30 26.00
N PHE A 5 3.29 -22.93 25.01
CA PHE A 5 3.36 -22.44 23.65
C PHE A 5 1.92 -22.18 23.15
N LYS A 6 1.61 -20.93 22.81
CA LYS A 6 0.42 -20.61 22.04
C LYS A 6 0.64 -21.17 20.63
N SER A 7 0.15 -22.37 20.36
CA SER A 7 0.00 -22.86 18.99
C SER A 7 -0.93 -21.90 18.26
N TYR A 8 -0.39 -21.12 17.32
CA TYR A 8 -1.23 -20.40 16.38
C TYR A 8 -2.10 -21.44 15.66
N PRO A 9 -3.43 -21.25 15.60
CA PRO A 9 -4.29 -22.20 14.90
C PRO A 9 -3.84 -22.30 13.45
N TYR A 10 -3.65 -23.53 12.98
CA TYR A 10 -3.35 -23.90 11.59
C TYR A 10 -4.21 -23.04 10.66
N ARG A 11 -3.60 -22.08 9.95
CA ARG A 11 -4.34 -21.27 8.99
C ARG A 11 -4.68 -22.18 7.81
N PRO A 12 -5.95 -22.26 7.38
CA PRO A 12 -6.30 -23.02 6.19
C PRO A 12 -5.48 -22.53 5.01
N GLN A 13 -4.88 -23.45 4.24
CA GLN A 13 -4.16 -23.13 3.02
C GLN A 13 -5.10 -22.34 2.08
N ARG A 14 -4.66 -21.16 1.68
CA ARG A 14 -5.43 -20.24 0.84
C ARG A 14 -4.84 -20.28 -0.55
N TYR A 15 -5.70 -20.44 -1.54
CA TYR A 15 -5.40 -20.45 -2.97
C TYR A 15 -5.90 -19.15 -3.58
N HIS A 16 -5.19 -18.64 -4.57
CA HIS A 16 -5.71 -17.56 -5.38
C HIS A 16 -6.57 -18.14 -6.49
N ALA A 17 -7.63 -17.44 -6.87
CA ALA A 17 -8.39 -17.75 -8.09
C ALA A 17 -7.49 -17.75 -9.34
N TRP A 18 -6.30 -17.17 -9.26
CA TRP A 18 -5.28 -17.21 -10.30
C TRP A 18 -4.66 -18.59 -10.48
N ASP A 19 -4.57 -19.37 -9.40
CA ASP A 19 -3.97 -20.71 -9.41
C ASP A 19 -4.75 -21.67 -10.34
N VAL A 20 -6.01 -21.32 -10.64
CA VAL A 20 -6.95 -22.09 -11.47
C VAL A 20 -7.75 -21.21 -12.41
N PHE A 21 -7.17 -20.10 -12.90
CA PHE A 21 -7.91 -19.10 -13.66
C PHE A 21 -8.60 -19.63 -14.91
N GLU A 22 -8.05 -20.69 -15.53
CA GLU A 22 -8.57 -21.34 -16.73
C GLU A 22 -10.00 -21.82 -16.50
N THR A 23 -10.31 -22.13 -15.24
CA THR A 23 -11.64 -22.53 -14.79
C THR A 23 -12.59 -21.35 -14.58
N SER A 24 -12.20 -20.09 -14.80
CA SER A 24 -13.06 -18.91 -14.61
C SER A 24 -13.85 -18.93 -13.28
N PRO A 25 -13.15 -19.00 -12.13
CA PRO A 25 -13.76 -19.23 -10.83
C PRO A 25 -14.65 -18.07 -10.40
N ARG A 26 -15.88 -18.38 -9.97
CA ARG A 26 -16.89 -17.37 -9.62
C ARG A 26 -17.87 -17.87 -8.57
N VAL A 27 -18.49 -16.92 -7.88
CA VAL A 27 -19.58 -17.14 -6.94
C VAL A 27 -20.85 -16.55 -7.51
N ILE A 28 -21.95 -17.29 -7.43
CA ILE A 28 -23.29 -16.83 -7.78
C ILE A 28 -24.15 -16.84 -6.53
N PHE A 29 -24.88 -15.76 -6.29
CA PHE A 29 -25.94 -15.70 -5.28
C PHE A 29 -27.00 -14.69 -5.69
N SER A 30 -28.20 -14.84 -5.16
CA SER A 30 -29.31 -13.93 -5.44
C SER A 30 -29.27 -12.70 -4.55
N ASP A 31 -29.64 -11.56 -5.11
CA ASP A 31 -29.93 -10.35 -4.34
C ASP A 31 -31.29 -10.49 -3.59
N PRO A 32 -31.67 -9.51 -2.75
CA PRO A 32 -32.95 -9.55 -2.03
C PRO A 32 -34.20 -9.56 -2.92
N GLN A 33 -34.08 -9.18 -4.20
CA GLN A 33 -35.16 -9.22 -5.19
C GLN A 33 -35.21 -10.57 -5.94
N GLY A 34 -34.30 -11.48 -5.64
CA GLY A 34 -34.21 -12.80 -6.27
C GLY A 34 -33.43 -12.81 -7.58
N GLN A 35 -32.79 -11.70 -7.97
CA GLN A 35 -31.95 -11.67 -9.17
C GLN A 35 -30.60 -12.30 -8.88
N GLU A 36 -30.20 -13.29 -9.68
CA GLU A 36 -28.88 -13.90 -9.58
C GLU A 36 -27.78 -12.93 -9.99
N GLN A 37 -26.79 -12.76 -9.12
CA GLN A 37 -25.61 -11.95 -9.35
C GLN A 37 -24.38 -12.86 -9.36
N THR A 38 -23.48 -12.61 -10.31
CA THR A 38 -22.24 -13.37 -10.48
C THR A 38 -21.05 -12.49 -10.15
N PHE A 39 -20.17 -12.99 -9.28
CA PHE A 39 -18.97 -12.29 -8.85
C PHE A 39 -17.74 -13.17 -9.07
N PRO A 40 -16.65 -12.61 -9.63
CA PRO A 40 -15.40 -13.35 -9.74
C PRO A 40 -14.81 -13.64 -8.36
N LEU A 41 -14.22 -14.83 -8.20
CA LEU A 41 -13.41 -15.16 -7.04
C LEU A 41 -12.05 -14.48 -7.17
N LEU A 42 -11.55 -13.94 -6.06
CA LEU A 42 -10.18 -13.47 -5.90
C LEU A 42 -9.33 -14.56 -5.23
N ASN A 43 -9.83 -15.17 -4.15
CA ASN A 43 -9.13 -16.24 -3.44
C ASN A 43 -10.15 -17.23 -2.89
N PHE A 44 -9.69 -18.45 -2.62
CA PHE A 44 -10.50 -19.48 -2.02
C PHE A 44 -9.64 -20.37 -1.11
N SER A 45 -10.27 -21.05 -0.18
CA SER A 45 -9.71 -22.16 0.59
C SER A 45 -10.81 -23.20 0.76
N GLU A 46 -10.55 -24.27 1.52
CA GLU A 46 -11.60 -25.24 1.81
C GLU A 46 -12.87 -24.60 2.38
N GLN A 47 -12.76 -23.52 3.15
CA GLN A 47 -13.89 -22.93 3.88
C GLN A 47 -14.05 -21.42 3.69
N GLY A 48 -13.08 -20.76 3.07
CA GLY A 48 -13.07 -19.31 2.88
C GLY A 48 -13.16 -18.97 1.41
N LEU A 49 -13.94 -17.94 1.08
CA LEU A 49 -13.96 -17.33 -0.24
C LEU A 49 -13.65 -15.85 -0.10
N CYS A 50 -13.03 -15.27 -1.11
CA CYS A 50 -12.95 -13.84 -1.26
C CYS A 50 -13.41 -13.51 -2.67
N LEU A 51 -14.42 -12.65 -2.80
CA LEU A 51 -14.90 -12.16 -4.08
C LEU A 51 -14.63 -10.67 -4.22
N GLU A 52 -14.54 -10.21 -5.45
CA GLU A 52 -14.36 -8.81 -5.79
C GLU A 52 -15.60 -8.24 -6.51
N SER A 53 -15.89 -6.97 -6.27
CA SER A 53 -16.95 -6.23 -6.97
C SER A 53 -16.48 -4.81 -7.31
N PRO A 54 -16.73 -4.28 -8.52
CA PRO A 54 -16.40 -2.89 -8.87
C PRO A 54 -17.17 -1.86 -8.04
N GLN A 55 -18.38 -2.22 -7.61
CA GLN A 55 -19.27 -1.35 -6.84
C GLN A 55 -19.65 -2.02 -5.51
N PRO A 56 -19.97 -1.24 -4.47
CA PRO A 56 -20.43 -1.81 -3.22
C PRO A 56 -21.73 -2.58 -3.45
N ILE A 57 -21.76 -3.83 -3.00
CA ILE A 57 -22.96 -4.64 -2.97
C ILE A 57 -23.78 -4.17 -1.75
N LEU A 58 -24.73 -3.27 -1.99
CA LEU A 58 -25.40 -2.48 -0.95
C LEU A 58 -26.14 -3.33 0.09
N HIS A 59 -26.60 -4.51 -0.29
CA HIS A 59 -27.34 -5.44 0.56
C HIS A 59 -26.44 -6.43 1.33
N LEU A 60 -25.11 -6.25 1.25
CA LEU A 60 -24.13 -7.17 1.80
C LEU A 60 -23.23 -6.48 2.83
N LYS A 61 -23.43 -6.80 4.11
CA LYS A 61 -22.66 -6.28 5.23
C LYS A 61 -21.98 -7.40 6.00
N SER A 62 -20.94 -7.04 6.76
CA SER A 62 -20.29 -7.99 7.66
C SER A 62 -21.29 -8.54 8.67
N GLY A 63 -21.31 -9.86 8.84
CA GLY A 63 -22.25 -10.56 9.69
C GLY A 63 -23.43 -11.19 8.94
N ASP A 64 -23.73 -10.74 7.73
CA ASP A 64 -24.85 -11.23 6.94
C ASP A 64 -24.67 -12.68 6.48
N PHE A 65 -25.79 -13.34 6.22
CA PHE A 65 -25.86 -14.71 5.73
C PHE A 65 -26.35 -14.70 4.29
N LEU A 66 -25.54 -15.26 3.40
CA LEU A 66 -25.90 -15.56 2.03
C LEU A 66 -26.38 -17.00 1.96
N ARG A 67 -27.60 -17.19 1.47
CA ARG A 67 -28.20 -18.51 1.30
C ARG A 67 -28.05 -19.00 -0.13
N SER A 68 -27.90 -20.31 -0.29
CA SER A 68 -27.89 -20.98 -1.59
C SER A 68 -26.85 -20.41 -2.56
N ILE A 69 -25.68 -20.01 -2.06
CA ILE A 69 -24.57 -19.60 -2.91
C ILE A 69 -24.13 -20.78 -3.75
N GLN A 70 -23.68 -20.50 -4.97
CA GLN A 70 -23.05 -21.47 -5.85
C GLN A 70 -21.63 -21.01 -6.12
N VAL A 71 -20.66 -21.91 -5.98
CA VAL A 71 -19.27 -21.64 -6.35
C VAL A 71 -18.94 -22.49 -7.56
N LEU A 72 -18.57 -21.85 -8.65
CA LEU A 72 -18.37 -22.48 -9.95
C LEU A 72 -16.92 -22.37 -10.39
N PHE A 73 -16.44 -23.46 -10.96
CA PHE A 73 -15.17 -23.58 -11.67
C PHE A 73 -15.50 -24.35 -12.96
N SER A 74 -15.24 -23.72 -14.11
CA SER A 74 -15.51 -24.26 -15.46
C SER A 74 -16.99 -24.53 -15.72
N ASP A 75 -17.85 -23.63 -15.24
CA ASP A 75 -19.31 -23.79 -15.21
C ASP A 75 -19.81 -24.99 -14.39
N LYS A 76 -18.91 -25.79 -13.81
CA LYS A 76 -19.24 -26.89 -12.89
C LYS A 76 -19.36 -26.32 -11.48
N VAL A 77 -20.50 -26.59 -10.85
CA VAL A 77 -20.75 -26.21 -9.45
C VAL A 77 -19.88 -27.07 -8.53
N MET A 78 -18.87 -26.47 -7.92
CA MET A 78 -17.97 -27.10 -6.94
C MET A 78 -18.52 -27.08 -5.52
N PHE A 79 -19.41 -26.12 -5.24
CA PHE A 79 -20.06 -26.00 -3.95
C PHE A 79 -21.43 -25.36 -4.12
N ARG A 80 -22.40 -25.85 -3.36
CA ARG A 80 -23.71 -25.22 -3.17
C ARG A 80 -24.06 -25.26 -1.69
N GLY A 81 -24.40 -24.11 -1.11
CA GLY A 81 -24.74 -24.02 0.31
C GLY A 81 -24.75 -22.59 0.82
N ASP A 82 -24.60 -22.43 2.12
CA ASP A 82 -24.70 -21.14 2.78
C ASP A 82 -23.34 -20.59 3.20
N ALA A 83 -23.20 -19.27 3.15
CA ALA A 83 -21.99 -18.58 3.56
C ALA A 83 -22.28 -17.38 4.45
N LYS A 84 -21.39 -17.11 5.41
CA LYS A 84 -21.42 -15.93 6.25
C LYS A 84 -20.40 -14.91 5.77
N VAL A 85 -20.82 -13.66 5.67
CA VAL A 85 -19.96 -12.53 5.35
C VAL A 85 -19.12 -12.17 6.57
N LYS A 86 -17.80 -12.20 6.43
CA LYS A 86 -16.84 -11.91 7.50
C LYS A 86 -16.31 -10.49 7.44
N HIS A 87 -16.13 -9.96 6.24
CA HIS A 87 -15.70 -8.58 6.04
C HIS A 87 -16.14 -8.09 4.66
N ALA A 88 -16.37 -6.79 4.57
CA ALA A 88 -16.60 -6.05 3.34
C ALA A 88 -15.70 -4.80 3.41
N THR A 89 -14.70 -4.72 2.56
CA THR A 89 -13.68 -3.66 2.62
C THR A 89 -13.41 -3.10 1.23
N PHE A 90 -13.38 -1.78 1.11
CA PHE A 90 -12.95 -1.12 -0.11
C PHE A 90 -11.42 -1.17 -0.20
N HIS A 91 -10.91 -1.79 -1.26
CA HIS A 91 -9.49 -1.89 -1.54
C HIS A 91 -9.06 -0.75 -2.44
N LYS A 92 -8.47 0.30 -1.83
CA LYS A 92 -8.13 1.56 -2.52
C LYS A 92 -7.24 1.38 -3.75
N ALA A 93 -6.29 0.45 -3.72
CA ALA A 93 -5.32 0.32 -4.82
C ALA A 93 -5.90 -0.37 -6.06
N SER A 94 -6.90 -1.25 -5.90
CA SER A 94 -7.59 -1.90 -7.02
C SER A 94 -8.91 -1.24 -7.37
N GLU A 95 -9.29 -0.17 -6.66
CA GLU A 95 -10.59 0.52 -6.74
C GLU A 95 -11.80 -0.43 -6.72
N LYS A 96 -11.69 -1.55 -5.99
CA LYS A 96 -12.71 -2.60 -5.90
C LYS A 96 -13.09 -2.89 -4.46
N TRP A 97 -14.31 -3.36 -4.27
CA TRP A 97 -14.79 -3.90 -2.99
C TRP A 97 -14.44 -5.38 -2.87
N LEU A 98 -13.89 -5.75 -1.71
CA LEU A 98 -13.54 -7.13 -1.38
C LEU A 98 -14.48 -7.65 -0.29
N TYR A 99 -15.05 -8.82 -0.53
CA TYR A 99 -15.94 -9.49 0.42
C TYR A 99 -15.37 -10.85 0.79
N GLY A 100 -15.05 -11.01 2.07
CA GLY A 100 -14.63 -12.29 2.62
C GLY A 100 -15.85 -13.08 3.10
N LEU A 101 -16.06 -14.26 2.52
CA LEU A 101 -17.11 -15.18 2.90
C LEU A 101 -16.51 -16.40 3.60
N ARG A 102 -17.26 -16.95 4.56
CA ARG A 102 -16.96 -18.24 5.19
C ARG A 102 -18.11 -19.20 4.94
N LEU A 103 -17.83 -20.34 4.34
CA LEU A 103 -18.78 -21.43 4.17
C LEU A 103 -19.20 -21.94 5.56
N ILE A 104 -20.51 -22.13 5.75
CA ILE A 104 -21.06 -22.54 7.05
C ILE A 104 -21.03 -24.06 7.18
N GLU A 105 -21.53 -24.74 6.15
CA GLU A 105 -21.57 -26.21 6.08
C GLU A 105 -20.95 -26.67 4.77
N GLY A 106 -20.03 -27.63 4.84
CA GLY A 106 -19.28 -28.14 3.70
C GLY A 106 -17.94 -27.44 3.45
N LYS A 107 -17.25 -27.93 2.42
CA LYS A 107 -15.92 -27.46 2.00
C LYS A 107 -15.82 -27.46 0.47
N LEU A 108 -15.00 -26.57 -0.08
CA LEU A 108 -14.61 -26.65 -1.48
C LEU A 108 -13.70 -27.88 -1.72
N PRO A 109 -13.95 -28.68 -2.77
CA PRO A 109 -13.11 -29.81 -3.13
C PRO A 109 -11.86 -29.33 -3.88
N ILE A 110 -10.84 -28.89 -3.13
CA ILE A 110 -9.63 -28.27 -3.69
C ILE A 110 -8.96 -29.17 -4.74
N SER A 111 -8.79 -30.46 -4.47
CA SER A 111 -8.14 -31.38 -5.41
C SER A 111 -8.89 -31.48 -6.74
N GLU A 112 -10.23 -31.51 -6.73
CA GLU A 112 -11.03 -31.56 -7.97
C GLU A 112 -10.95 -30.26 -8.77
N ILE A 113 -10.86 -29.11 -8.08
CA ILE A 113 -10.68 -27.80 -8.70
C ILE A 113 -9.37 -27.74 -9.49
N PHE A 114 -8.28 -28.26 -8.93
CA PHE A 114 -7.00 -28.30 -9.62
C PHE A 114 -6.95 -29.34 -10.74
N GLN A 115 -7.66 -30.48 -10.60
CA GLN A 115 -7.81 -31.43 -11.70
C GLN A 115 -8.55 -30.83 -12.90
N LEU A 116 -9.59 -30.02 -12.67
CA LEU A 116 -10.28 -29.28 -13.74
C LEU A 116 -9.36 -28.32 -14.47
N ARG A 117 -8.51 -27.61 -13.72
CA ARG A 117 -7.50 -26.73 -14.31
C ARG A 117 -6.56 -27.50 -15.25
N GLU A 118 -6.08 -28.66 -14.83
CA GLU A 118 -5.18 -29.50 -15.64
C GLU A 118 -5.85 -29.95 -16.95
N GLN A 119 -7.15 -30.25 -16.92
CA GLN A 119 -7.94 -30.62 -18.10
C GLN A 119 -8.18 -29.45 -19.06
N MET A 120 -8.06 -28.21 -18.59
CA MET A 120 -8.35 -26.98 -19.34
C MET A 120 -7.11 -26.23 -19.82
N GLN A 121 -5.91 -26.83 -19.75
CA GLN A 121 -4.68 -26.22 -20.28
C GLN A 121 -4.73 -26.08 -21.81
N ASP A 122 -5.44 -25.05 -22.30
CA ASP A 122 -5.30 -24.58 -23.66
C ASP A 122 -4.12 -23.60 -23.72
N ARG A 123 -3.05 -24.02 -24.39
CA ARG A 123 -1.74 -23.34 -24.40
C ARG A 123 -1.82 -21.90 -24.92
N ALA A 124 -2.80 -21.55 -25.73
CA ALA A 124 -2.92 -20.23 -26.36
C ALA A 124 -3.29 -19.10 -25.37
N LEU A 125 -4.21 -19.35 -24.43
CA LEU A 125 -4.63 -18.37 -23.41
C LEU A 125 -3.54 -18.10 -22.38
N VAL A 126 -2.74 -19.12 -22.05
CA VAL A 126 -1.55 -18.99 -21.19
C VAL A 126 -0.49 -18.11 -21.87
N VAL A 127 -0.29 -18.25 -23.19
CA VAL A 127 0.69 -17.46 -23.97
C VAL A 127 0.30 -15.98 -24.07
N GLU A 128 -0.95 -15.64 -24.42
CA GLU A 128 -1.38 -14.23 -24.50
C GLU A 128 -1.24 -13.52 -23.15
N ARG A 129 -1.48 -14.24 -22.06
CA ARG A 129 -1.42 -13.72 -20.69
C ARG A 129 0.01 -13.56 -20.17
N LEU A 130 0.89 -14.53 -20.42
CA LEU A 130 2.34 -14.37 -20.22
C LEU A 130 2.86 -13.16 -20.99
N THR A 131 2.33 -12.92 -22.20
CA THR A 131 2.71 -11.77 -23.02
C THR A 131 2.32 -10.44 -22.36
N ARG A 132 1.15 -10.33 -21.72
CA ARG A 132 0.76 -9.10 -20.98
C ARG A 132 1.60 -8.88 -19.72
N ILE A 133 1.91 -9.93 -18.96
CA ILE A 133 2.77 -9.87 -17.76
C ILE A 133 4.22 -9.52 -18.13
N GLN A 134 4.72 -10.04 -19.25
CA GLN A 134 6.03 -9.67 -19.79
C GLN A 134 6.08 -8.20 -20.22
N ARG A 135 4.95 -7.63 -20.67
CA ARG A 135 4.84 -6.25 -21.16
C ARG A 135 4.41 -5.23 -20.10
N ALA A 136 4.13 -5.65 -18.86
CA ALA A 136 3.77 -4.72 -17.79
C ALA A 136 4.93 -3.75 -17.51
N PRO A 137 4.66 -2.44 -17.31
CA PRO A 137 5.70 -1.46 -17.03
C PRO A 137 6.45 -1.86 -15.75
N ARG A 138 7.78 -1.89 -15.85
CA ARG A 138 8.67 -2.26 -14.76
C ARG A 138 9.44 -1.05 -14.26
N ARG A 139 9.58 -0.96 -12.94
CA ARG A 139 10.58 -0.09 -12.35
C ARG A 139 11.84 -0.91 -12.18
N GLU A 140 12.86 -0.48 -12.91
CA GLU A 140 14.18 -1.09 -12.89
C GLU A 140 14.96 -0.70 -11.63
N ARG A 141 16.13 -1.31 -11.49
CA ARG A 141 17.00 -1.22 -10.33
C ARG A 141 17.32 0.21 -9.87
N ASP A 142 17.52 1.15 -10.78
CA ASP A 142 17.81 2.55 -10.43
C ASP A 142 16.74 3.18 -9.52
N PHE A 143 15.46 2.80 -9.70
CA PHE A 143 14.39 3.24 -8.82
C PHE A 143 14.48 2.55 -7.45
N LEU A 144 14.80 1.26 -7.44
CA LEU A 144 14.87 0.41 -6.26
C LEU A 144 16.07 0.76 -5.36
N ASP A 145 17.19 1.17 -5.93
CA ASP A 145 18.41 1.58 -5.22
C ASP A 145 18.18 2.78 -4.29
N SER A 146 17.09 3.53 -4.51
CA SER A 146 16.68 4.63 -3.66
C SER A 146 15.99 4.19 -2.36
N PHE A 147 15.84 2.89 -2.10
CA PHE A 147 15.17 2.32 -0.94
C PHE A 147 16.02 1.26 -0.22
N ASP A 148 15.75 1.02 1.07
CA ASP A 148 16.32 -0.13 1.79
C ASP A 148 15.44 -1.36 1.53
N ILE A 149 15.88 -2.22 0.61
CA ILE A 149 15.12 -3.39 0.15
C ILE A 149 15.66 -4.66 0.81
N GLN A 150 14.76 -5.41 1.43
CA GLN A 150 15.05 -6.74 1.97
C GLN A 150 14.07 -7.75 1.39
N ALA A 151 14.59 -8.76 0.69
CA ALA A 151 13.78 -9.83 0.13
C ALA A 151 14.38 -11.20 0.39
N SER A 152 13.51 -12.19 0.56
CA SER A 152 13.93 -13.57 0.84
C SER A 152 12.79 -14.55 0.64
N PHE A 153 13.11 -15.81 0.40
CA PHE A 153 12.15 -16.92 0.50
C PHE A 153 12.61 -17.99 1.48
N THR A 154 11.68 -18.79 1.99
CA THR A 154 11.99 -19.98 2.78
C THR A 154 12.16 -21.19 1.87
N TRP A 155 13.25 -21.92 2.02
CA TRP A 155 13.50 -23.19 1.34
C TRP A 155 14.12 -24.19 2.33
N GLN A 156 13.49 -25.34 2.52
CA GLN A 156 13.92 -26.37 3.48
C GLN A 156 14.25 -25.77 4.86
N ASP A 157 13.31 -24.96 5.39
CA ASP A 157 13.42 -24.24 6.66
C ASP A 157 14.58 -23.22 6.76
N ARG A 158 15.31 -22.99 5.67
CA ARG A 158 16.32 -21.94 5.56
C ARG A 158 15.74 -20.70 4.89
N LYS A 159 16.06 -19.52 5.45
CA LYS A 159 15.77 -18.24 4.81
C LYS A 159 16.86 -17.92 3.79
N VAL A 160 16.48 -17.81 2.53
CA VAL A 160 17.38 -17.52 1.41
C VAL A 160 17.21 -16.06 1.00
N PRO A 161 18.22 -15.20 1.22
CA PRO A 161 18.14 -13.81 0.79
C PRO A 161 18.25 -13.70 -0.73
N VAL A 162 17.50 -12.77 -1.30
CA VAL A 162 17.52 -12.48 -2.74
C VAL A 162 17.59 -10.99 -2.98
N GLN A 163 18.14 -10.60 -4.13
CA GLN A 163 18.16 -9.21 -4.55
C GLN A 163 17.00 -8.95 -5.51
N ILE A 164 16.17 -7.95 -5.26
CA ILE A 164 15.12 -7.54 -6.20
C ILE A 164 15.75 -6.73 -7.33
N GLU A 165 15.52 -7.13 -8.57
CA GLU A 165 16.07 -6.51 -9.78
C GLU A 165 15.09 -5.53 -10.42
N ASN A 166 13.80 -5.87 -10.39
CA ASN A 166 12.74 -5.00 -10.88
C ASN A 166 11.41 -5.38 -10.24
N VAL A 167 10.46 -4.45 -10.28
CA VAL A 167 9.11 -4.65 -9.75
C VAL A 167 8.06 -4.23 -10.78
N SER A 168 6.95 -4.94 -10.79
CA SER A 168 5.76 -4.63 -11.57
C SER A 168 4.50 -4.84 -10.72
N GLU A 169 3.36 -4.44 -11.28
CA GLU A 169 2.03 -4.66 -10.69
C GLU A 169 1.61 -6.15 -10.63
N PHE A 170 2.45 -7.06 -11.10
CA PHE A 170 2.12 -8.49 -11.17
C PHE A 170 3.17 -9.38 -10.52
N GLY A 171 4.30 -8.81 -10.11
CA GLY A 171 5.41 -9.57 -9.59
C GLY A 171 6.71 -8.79 -9.70
N PHE A 172 7.82 -9.51 -9.63
CA PHE A 172 9.14 -8.92 -9.57
C PHE A 172 10.18 -9.86 -10.14
N GLY A 173 11.25 -9.28 -10.67
CA GLY A 173 12.49 -10.01 -10.93
C GLY A 173 13.34 -10.01 -9.66
N PHE A 174 13.92 -11.15 -9.32
CA PHE A 174 14.95 -11.23 -8.30
C PHE A 174 16.16 -12.02 -8.79
N SER A 175 17.30 -11.82 -8.15
CA SER A 175 18.52 -12.56 -8.41
C SER A 175 19.07 -13.19 -7.14
N LEU A 176 19.73 -14.33 -7.32
CA LEU A 176 20.60 -14.94 -6.32
C LEU A 176 22.03 -14.94 -6.82
N ASP A 177 22.95 -14.63 -5.92
CA ASP A 177 24.37 -14.81 -6.18
C ASP A 177 24.73 -16.31 -6.03
N ALA A 178 25.44 -16.83 -7.02
CA ALA A 178 25.98 -18.19 -7.05
C ALA A 178 26.83 -18.51 -5.82
N MET A 179 27.50 -17.50 -5.25
CA MET A 179 28.34 -17.65 -4.07
C MET A 179 27.54 -17.70 -2.77
N ALA A 180 26.30 -17.19 -2.77
CA ALA A 180 25.44 -17.18 -1.59
C ALA A 180 24.71 -18.52 -1.38
N ASP A 181 24.40 -19.25 -2.46
CA ASP A 181 23.73 -20.55 -2.38
C ASP A 181 24.04 -21.47 -3.57
N VAL A 182 25.19 -22.16 -3.49
CA VAL A 182 25.69 -23.06 -4.54
C VAL A 182 24.71 -24.20 -4.85
N GLU A 183 24.01 -24.73 -3.85
CA GLU A 183 23.05 -25.82 -4.02
C GLU A 183 21.82 -25.39 -4.85
N LEU A 184 21.25 -24.21 -4.56
CA LEU A 184 20.16 -23.64 -5.37
C LEU A 184 20.64 -23.28 -6.79
N PHE A 185 21.88 -22.80 -6.90
CA PHE A 185 22.49 -22.41 -8.17
C PHE A 185 22.85 -23.59 -9.08
N ALA A 186 23.20 -24.74 -8.51
CA ALA A 186 23.58 -25.96 -9.21
C ALA A 186 22.40 -26.92 -9.42
N GLY A 187 21.46 -26.98 -8.47
CA GLY A 187 20.38 -27.96 -8.43
C GLY A 187 19.19 -27.68 -9.35
N GLY A 188 19.14 -26.51 -10.01
CA GLY A 188 18.02 -26.17 -10.90
C GLY A 188 16.68 -26.07 -10.18
N ILE A 189 16.69 -25.70 -8.90
CA ILE A 189 15.51 -25.70 -8.01
C ILE A 189 14.51 -24.60 -8.39
N LEU A 190 15.01 -23.45 -8.84
CA LEU A 190 14.20 -22.32 -9.28
C LEU A 190 13.91 -22.46 -10.78
N GLN A 191 13.05 -23.43 -11.12
CA GLN A 191 12.57 -23.65 -12.48
C GLN A 191 11.22 -22.97 -12.72
N PRO A 192 10.85 -22.70 -13.98
CA PRO A 192 9.48 -22.30 -14.31
C PRO A 192 8.46 -23.21 -13.63
N ASP A 193 7.40 -22.59 -13.11
CA ASP A 193 6.28 -23.20 -12.40
C ASP A 193 6.52 -23.64 -10.96
N VAL A 194 7.75 -23.54 -10.45
CA VAL A 194 8.01 -23.76 -9.03
C VAL A 194 7.33 -22.68 -8.19
N VAL A 195 6.60 -23.10 -7.17
CA VAL A 195 5.97 -22.21 -6.19
C VAL A 195 6.85 -22.13 -4.96
N LEU A 196 7.28 -20.92 -4.63
CA LEU A 196 7.92 -20.59 -3.37
C LEU A 196 6.82 -20.27 -2.38
N GLU A 197 6.65 -21.12 -1.37
CA GLU A 197 5.49 -21.05 -0.48
C GLU A 197 5.52 -19.82 0.44
N GLU A 198 6.71 -19.38 0.83
CA GLU A 198 6.92 -18.25 1.72
C GLU A 198 7.96 -17.30 1.13
N PHE A 199 7.50 -16.26 0.44
CA PHE A 199 8.34 -15.16 -0.01
C PHE A 199 8.00 -13.89 0.77
N VAL A 200 9.03 -13.16 1.20
CA VAL A 200 8.91 -11.89 1.91
C VAL A 200 9.67 -10.82 1.14
N PHE A 201 9.03 -9.67 0.93
CA PHE A 201 9.64 -8.47 0.36
C PHE A 201 9.27 -7.26 1.20
N SER A 202 10.27 -6.60 1.77
CA SER A 202 10.15 -5.38 2.55
C SER A 202 10.93 -4.22 1.95
N VAL A 203 10.39 -3.01 2.13
CA VAL A 203 10.96 -1.74 1.70
C VAL A 203 10.96 -0.79 2.88
N ASP A 204 12.13 -0.25 3.24
CA ASP A 204 12.33 0.65 4.39
C ASP A 204 11.71 0.10 5.70
N GLY A 205 11.85 -1.22 5.91
CA GLY A 205 11.30 -1.94 7.06
C GLY A 205 9.79 -2.23 7.02
N LYS A 206 9.07 -1.78 5.98
CA LYS A 206 7.66 -2.12 5.75
C LYS A 206 7.56 -3.35 4.85
N CYS A 207 6.89 -4.40 5.32
CA CYS A 207 6.56 -5.56 4.49
C CYS A 207 5.57 -5.16 3.38
N LEU A 208 6.02 -5.21 2.13
CA LEU A 208 5.18 -4.93 0.95
C LEU A 208 4.51 -6.18 0.40
N PHE A 209 5.16 -7.34 0.55
CA PHE A 209 4.59 -8.60 0.14
C PHE A 209 5.05 -9.73 1.06
N GLN A 210 4.10 -10.57 1.47
CA GLN A 210 4.37 -11.84 2.15
C GLN A 210 3.38 -12.89 1.66
N GLY A 211 3.89 -13.95 1.04
CA GLY A 211 3.07 -15.06 0.58
C GLY A 211 3.73 -15.86 -0.53
N ARG A 212 2.92 -16.65 -1.24
CA ARG A 212 3.41 -17.56 -2.28
C ARG A 212 3.76 -16.80 -3.56
N VAL A 213 4.85 -17.20 -4.21
CA VAL A 213 5.21 -16.70 -5.55
C VAL A 213 5.52 -17.85 -6.51
N ARG A 214 5.07 -17.74 -7.75
CA ARG A 214 5.39 -18.70 -8.82
C ARG A 214 6.54 -18.19 -9.66
N VAL A 215 7.54 -19.03 -9.87
CA VAL A 215 8.62 -18.76 -10.82
C VAL A 215 8.06 -18.85 -12.24
N ILE A 216 8.18 -17.78 -13.02
CA ILE A 216 7.72 -17.73 -14.42
C ILE A 216 8.85 -18.11 -15.36
N HIS A 217 10.05 -17.62 -15.07
CA HIS A 217 11.25 -17.93 -15.83
C HIS A 217 12.46 -17.84 -14.91
N ALA A 218 13.49 -18.57 -15.27
CA ALA A 218 14.76 -18.51 -14.60
C ALA A 218 15.90 -18.60 -15.62
N CYS A 219 16.89 -17.74 -15.46
CA CYS A 219 18.05 -17.67 -16.33
C CYS A 219 19.32 -17.63 -15.48
N LYS A 220 20.31 -18.42 -15.90
CA LYS A 220 21.62 -18.49 -15.26
C LYS A 220 22.61 -17.65 -16.06
N GLU A 221 23.14 -16.60 -15.46
CA GLU A 221 24.13 -15.70 -16.07
C GLU A 221 25.40 -15.68 -15.22
N LYS A 222 26.47 -16.34 -15.67
CA LYS A 222 27.78 -16.42 -14.99
C LYS A 222 27.68 -16.84 -13.50
N PHE A 223 27.51 -15.87 -12.60
CA PHE A 223 27.43 -16.02 -11.14
C PHE A 223 26.10 -15.53 -10.56
N LEU A 224 25.10 -15.23 -11.40
CA LEU A 224 23.79 -14.76 -10.97
C LEU A 224 22.70 -15.67 -11.53
N PHE A 225 21.76 -16.02 -10.66
CA PHE A 225 20.56 -16.73 -11.04
C PHE A 225 19.39 -15.76 -11.01
N LYS A 226 18.99 -15.29 -12.19
CA LYS A 226 17.88 -14.33 -12.35
C LYS A 226 16.58 -15.08 -12.49
N VAL A 227 15.58 -14.67 -11.73
CA VAL A 227 14.28 -15.30 -11.63
C VAL A 227 13.20 -14.25 -11.79
N GLY A 228 12.27 -14.47 -12.72
CA GLY A 228 11.02 -13.74 -12.74
C GLY A 228 10.00 -14.45 -11.88
N ALA A 229 9.41 -13.74 -10.93
CA ALA A 229 8.41 -14.27 -10.02
C ALA A 229 7.08 -13.53 -10.15
N PHE A 230 6.00 -14.29 -9.98
CA PHE A 230 4.62 -13.82 -9.99
C PHE A 230 4.01 -13.98 -8.61
N CYS A 231 3.36 -12.95 -8.09
CA CYS A 231 2.71 -13.00 -6.77
C CYS A 231 1.41 -13.81 -6.83
N LEU A 232 1.25 -14.80 -5.95
CA LEU A 232 0.03 -15.60 -5.87
C LEU A 232 -0.91 -15.10 -4.76
N ASP A 233 -0.42 -14.61 -3.61
CA ASP A 233 -1.27 -14.40 -2.42
C ASP A 233 -1.69 -12.97 -2.09
N GLY A 234 -1.85 -12.11 -3.10
CA GLY A 234 -2.34 -10.75 -2.90
C GLY A 234 -2.23 -9.92 -4.16
N LEU A 235 -2.77 -8.70 -4.11
CA LEU A 235 -2.36 -7.67 -5.04
C LEU A 235 -0.85 -7.46 -4.85
N SER A 236 -0.14 -7.31 -5.96
CA SER A 236 1.32 -7.22 -6.03
C SER A 236 1.94 -6.20 -5.08
N VAL A 237 3.26 -6.08 -5.14
CA VAL A 237 4.00 -4.95 -4.58
C VAL A 237 3.37 -3.65 -5.09
N SER A 238 2.63 -2.95 -4.23
CA SER A 238 1.85 -1.80 -4.64
C SER A 238 2.76 -0.60 -4.87
N PHE A 239 2.69 0.02 -6.04
CA PHE A 239 3.46 1.24 -6.31
C PHE A 239 3.11 2.40 -5.38
N SER A 240 1.87 2.45 -4.89
CA SER A 240 1.47 3.45 -3.89
C SER A 240 2.19 3.28 -2.56
N ASP A 241 2.67 2.07 -2.23
CA ASP A 241 3.47 1.84 -1.03
C ASP A 241 4.91 2.34 -1.19
N PHE A 242 5.49 2.27 -2.40
CA PHE A 242 6.77 2.92 -2.69
C PHE A 242 6.66 4.44 -2.61
N GLU A 243 5.58 5.04 -3.12
CA GLU A 243 5.33 6.48 -2.98
C GLU A 243 5.17 6.89 -1.52
N ALA A 244 4.48 6.08 -0.72
CA ALA A 244 4.34 6.31 0.71
C ALA A 244 5.70 6.24 1.43
N ALA A 245 6.56 5.27 1.07
CA ALA A 245 7.91 5.16 1.62
C ALA A 245 8.78 6.38 1.24
N ALA A 246 8.72 6.83 -0.02
CA ALA A 246 9.43 8.02 -0.48
C ALA A 246 8.99 9.29 0.29
N LYS A 247 7.67 9.49 0.46
CA LYS A 247 7.13 10.60 1.26
C LYS A 247 7.56 10.54 2.72
N LEU A 248 7.58 9.34 3.31
CA LEU A 248 8.03 9.15 4.69
C LEU A 248 9.53 9.48 4.84
N ARG A 249 10.38 9.11 3.88
CA ARG A 249 11.80 9.50 3.87
C ARG A 249 11.98 11.01 3.82
N GLU A 250 11.27 11.70 2.93
CA GLU A 250 11.34 13.16 2.86
C GLU A 250 10.87 13.82 4.15
N ALA A 251 9.80 13.31 4.77
CA ALA A 251 9.36 13.78 6.08
C ALA A 251 10.43 13.56 7.17
N LYS A 252 11.09 12.39 7.20
CA LYS A 252 12.20 12.10 8.12
C LYS A 252 13.39 13.03 7.93
N LYS A 253 13.78 13.32 6.68
CA LYS A 253 14.83 14.32 6.37
C LYS A 253 14.45 15.70 6.89
N GLY A 254 13.20 16.10 6.69
CA GLY A 254 12.67 17.37 7.20
C GLY A 254 12.77 17.48 8.73
N LEU A 255 12.50 16.39 9.45
CA LEU A 255 12.65 16.34 10.90
C LEU A 255 14.11 16.43 11.35
N VAL A 256 15.03 15.72 10.70
CA VAL A 256 16.47 15.79 11.01
C VAL A 256 16.99 17.21 10.82
N LEU A 257 16.68 17.84 9.68
CA LEU A 257 17.02 19.24 9.39
C LEU A 257 16.41 20.21 10.41
N PHE A 258 15.20 19.93 10.89
CA PHE A 258 14.56 20.72 11.94
C PHE A 258 15.31 20.59 13.27
N LEU A 259 15.69 19.37 13.67
CA LEU A 259 16.44 19.11 14.89
C LEU A 259 17.84 19.75 14.84
N GLU A 260 18.54 19.65 13.72
CA GLU A 260 19.84 20.32 13.50
C GLU A 260 19.72 21.85 13.63
N LYS A 261 18.64 22.45 13.11
CA LYS A 261 18.35 23.87 13.30
C LYS A 261 18.01 24.22 14.76
N ALA A 262 17.32 23.32 15.47
CA ALA A 262 17.01 23.50 16.88
C ALA A 262 18.28 23.45 17.76
N GLU A 263 19.20 22.53 17.49
CA GLU A 263 20.50 22.48 18.17
C GLU A 263 21.36 23.71 17.88
N GLN A 264 21.29 24.27 16.66
CA GLN A 264 21.93 25.56 16.36
C GLN A 264 21.31 26.72 17.15
N SER A 265 20.00 26.68 17.41
CA SER A 265 19.33 27.65 18.28
C SER A 265 19.85 27.57 19.71
N GLU A 266 20.19 26.39 20.24
CA GLU A 266 20.77 26.28 21.59
C GLU A 266 22.07 27.09 21.76
N LYS A 267 22.87 27.22 20.69
CA LYS A 267 24.14 27.96 20.66
C LYS A 267 23.99 29.49 20.63
N ILE A 268 22.78 30.01 20.48
CA ILE A 268 22.49 31.46 20.48
C ILE A 268 22.44 31.97 21.93
N HIS A 269 23.13 33.09 22.21
CA HIS A 269 23.19 33.70 23.54
C HIS A 269 21.77 33.98 24.09
N PRO A 270 21.48 33.68 25.37
CA PRO A 270 20.12 33.82 25.93
C PRO A 270 19.50 35.21 25.75
N GLU A 271 20.30 36.27 25.85
CA GLU A 271 19.85 37.66 25.67
C GLU A 271 19.34 37.93 24.24
N PHE A 272 19.96 37.31 23.24
CA PHE A 272 19.53 37.44 21.84
C PHE A 272 18.24 36.65 21.58
N LYS A 273 18.04 35.51 22.26
CA LYS A 273 16.78 34.76 22.23
C LYS A 273 15.63 35.55 22.85
N ILE A 274 15.89 36.26 23.95
CA ILE A 274 14.91 37.14 24.59
C ILE A 274 14.55 38.28 23.64
N ALA A 275 15.55 38.97 23.08
CA ALA A 275 15.30 40.05 22.13
C ALA A 275 14.52 39.60 20.88
N LEU A 276 14.80 38.41 20.34
CA LEU A 276 14.03 37.83 19.23
C LEU A 276 12.59 37.48 19.62
N ASN A 277 12.37 36.94 20.82
CA ASN A 277 11.02 36.64 21.31
C ASN A 277 10.21 37.92 21.55
N ASP A 278 10.84 38.95 22.11
CA ASP A 278 10.21 40.27 22.32
C ASP A 278 9.85 40.90 20.98
N PHE A 279 10.73 40.78 19.98
CA PHE A 279 10.45 41.24 18.62
C PHE A 279 9.32 40.44 17.95
N ARG A 280 9.27 39.11 18.13
CA ARG A 280 8.16 38.29 17.64
C ARG A 280 6.83 38.71 18.29
N TYR A 281 6.81 38.90 19.60
CA TYR A 281 5.62 39.34 20.33
C TYR A 281 5.14 40.72 19.86
N PHE A 282 6.08 41.64 19.60
CA PHE A 282 5.78 42.94 19.02
C PHE A 282 5.12 42.82 17.63
N LEU A 283 5.66 41.97 16.75
CA LEU A 283 5.07 41.74 15.42
C LEU A 283 3.68 41.10 15.48
N GLU A 284 3.47 40.13 16.36
CA GLU A 284 2.16 39.50 16.58
C GLU A 284 1.14 40.53 17.10
N SER A 285 1.54 41.35 18.07
CA SER A 285 0.69 42.43 18.60
C SER A 285 0.34 43.49 17.54
N MET A 286 1.30 43.80 16.65
CA MET A 286 1.08 44.73 15.55
C MET A 286 0.10 44.16 14.53
N LYS A 287 0.22 42.87 14.19
CA LYS A 287 -0.72 42.19 13.32
C LYS A 287 -2.14 42.22 13.90
N ASP A 288 -2.30 41.88 15.17
CA ASP A 288 -3.59 41.91 15.85
C ASP A 288 -4.23 43.31 15.85
N TYR A 289 -3.42 44.35 16.03
CA TYR A 289 -3.88 45.72 15.92
C TYR A 289 -4.39 46.03 14.52
N LEU A 290 -3.60 45.72 13.49
CA LEU A 290 -3.97 45.96 12.09
C LEU A 290 -5.24 45.20 11.69
N ASP A 291 -5.38 43.94 12.11
CA ASP A 291 -6.57 43.13 11.83
C ASP A 291 -7.83 43.73 12.48
N ARG A 292 -7.71 44.28 13.70
CA ARG A 292 -8.83 44.97 14.38
C ARG A 292 -9.16 46.29 13.69
N SER A 293 -8.15 47.07 13.33
CA SER A 293 -8.32 48.33 12.61
C SER A 293 -8.97 48.11 11.25
N GLN A 294 -8.56 47.08 10.51
CA GLN A 294 -9.16 46.73 9.23
C GLN A 294 -10.64 46.38 9.39
N LYS A 295 -10.98 45.53 10.36
CA LYS A 295 -12.38 45.18 10.66
C LYS A 295 -13.23 46.40 10.99
N GLN A 296 -12.69 47.41 11.68
CA GLN A 296 -13.42 48.64 11.98
C GLN A 296 -13.62 49.49 10.72
N ILE A 297 -12.59 49.61 9.88
CA ILE A 297 -12.68 50.34 8.62
C ILE A 297 -13.70 49.69 7.69
N ASP A 298 -13.73 48.35 7.61
CA ASP A 298 -14.65 47.60 6.75
C ASP A 298 -16.14 47.82 7.11
N THR A 299 -16.45 48.28 8.33
CA THR A 299 -17.83 48.64 8.71
C THR A 299 -18.30 49.98 8.16
N LEU A 300 -17.42 50.78 7.56
CA LEU A 300 -17.79 52.06 6.97
C LEU A 300 -18.60 51.83 5.67
N PRO A 301 -19.69 52.58 5.45
CA PRO A 301 -20.68 52.27 4.43
C PRO A 301 -20.25 52.61 2.98
N GLU A 302 -19.22 53.44 2.80
CA GLU A 302 -18.77 53.92 1.49
C GLU A 302 -17.28 53.62 1.28
N LYS A 303 -16.92 53.16 0.07
CA LYS A 303 -15.53 52.83 -0.28
C LYS A 303 -14.58 54.03 -0.17
N GLU A 304 -15.01 55.23 -0.53
CA GLU A 304 -14.18 56.44 -0.44
C GLU A 304 -13.82 56.76 1.02
N LYS A 305 -14.73 56.51 1.97
CA LYS A 305 -14.48 56.67 3.41
C LYS A 305 -13.55 55.59 3.96
N GLN A 306 -13.64 54.37 3.42
CA GLN A 306 -12.72 53.28 3.74
C GLN A 306 -11.30 53.60 3.26
N GLU A 307 -11.14 54.02 2.00
CA GLU A 307 -9.84 54.38 1.42
C GLU A 307 -9.19 55.56 2.15
N PHE A 308 -9.98 56.59 2.50
CA PHE A 308 -9.50 57.69 3.33
C PHE A 308 -9.03 57.22 4.71
N ALA A 309 -9.80 56.35 5.39
CA ALA A 309 -9.45 55.84 6.71
C ALA A 309 -8.17 54.98 6.68
N ILE A 310 -7.97 54.17 5.64
CA ILE A 310 -6.74 53.39 5.43
C ILE A 310 -5.55 54.33 5.24
N GLN A 311 -5.67 55.33 4.35
CA GLN A 311 -4.58 56.28 4.10
C GLN A 311 -4.22 57.10 5.35
N ALA A 312 -5.22 57.54 6.11
CA ALA A 312 -5.01 58.27 7.36
C ALA A 312 -4.33 57.39 8.43
N LEU A 313 -4.76 56.14 8.58
CA LEU A 313 -4.16 55.18 9.51
C LEU A 313 -2.69 54.90 9.15
N MET A 314 -2.40 54.69 7.87
CA MET A 314 -1.04 54.46 7.38
C MET A 314 -0.14 55.67 7.62
N SER A 315 -0.61 56.88 7.28
CA SER A 315 0.15 58.11 7.51
C SER A 315 0.39 58.39 9.00
N PHE A 316 -0.61 58.15 9.85
CA PHE A 316 -0.46 58.29 11.30
C PHE A 316 0.55 57.28 11.85
N SER A 317 0.45 56.02 11.43
CA SER A 317 1.34 54.94 11.86
C SER A 317 2.78 55.18 11.44
N GLU A 318 3.00 55.64 10.21
CA GLU A 318 4.32 56.01 9.69
C GLU A 318 4.95 57.14 10.51
N ASN A 319 4.20 58.22 10.75
CA ASN A 319 4.69 59.34 11.55
C ASN A 319 5.04 58.94 12.98
N LEU A 320 4.21 58.09 13.60
CA LEU A 320 4.43 57.61 14.96
C LEU A 320 5.65 56.69 15.04
N LEU A 321 5.79 55.74 14.09
CA LEU A 321 6.94 54.84 13.99
C LEU A 321 8.24 55.61 13.76
N VAL A 322 8.24 56.57 12.83
CA VAL A 322 9.41 57.41 12.55
C VAL A 322 9.81 58.23 13.77
N LYS A 323 8.84 58.79 14.51
CA LYS A 323 9.09 59.51 15.76
C LYS A 323 9.70 58.59 16.82
N HIS A 324 9.10 57.41 17.03
CA HIS A 324 9.56 56.46 18.03
C HIS A 324 10.95 55.91 17.72
N MET A 325 11.23 55.61 16.45
CA MET A 325 12.57 55.21 15.99
C MET A 325 13.60 56.32 16.19
N ARG A 326 13.25 57.59 15.91
CA ARG A 326 14.13 58.74 16.20
C ARG A 326 14.42 58.89 17.69
N ASP A 327 13.43 58.69 18.54
CA ASP A 327 13.59 58.78 20.00
C ASP A 327 14.41 57.62 20.56
N LEU A 328 14.29 56.42 19.97
CA LEU A 328 15.14 55.26 20.28
C LEU A 328 16.59 55.47 19.85
N MET A 329 16.82 55.96 18.62
CA MET A 329 18.16 56.26 18.11
C MET A 329 18.89 57.36 18.89
N ARG A 330 18.16 58.25 19.60
CA ARG A 330 18.75 59.28 20.47
C ARG A 330 19.10 58.79 21.87
N LYS A 331 18.60 57.63 22.27
CA LYS A 331 18.84 57.01 23.59
C LYS A 331 19.95 55.95 23.55
N LEU A 332 20.30 55.50 22.34
CA LEU A 332 21.57 54.84 22.03
C LEU A 332 22.65 55.91 21.88
#